data_AF-A0A970TGZ6-F1
#
_entry.id   AF-A0A970TGZ6-F1
#
_cell.length_a   1.000
_cell.length_b   1.000
_cell.length_c   1.000
_cell.angle_alpha   90.00
_cell.angle_beta   90.00
_cell.angle_gamma   90.00
#
_symmetry.space_group_name_H-M   'P 1'
#
loop_
_entity.id
_entity.type
_entity.pdbx_description
1 polymer ?
#
loop_
_entity_poly.entity_id
_entity_poly.type
_entity_poly.pdbx_seq_one_letter_code
_entity_poly.pdbx_strand_id
1 'polypeptide(L)'
;MFCTNCGNKLEETDKFCIHCGSPTSNHQPDAPRLGDSHSLTEEKIDQAIIPMKRKKRIIPIIAGILTLVVLVGGMSSFLLYRKHFDKQADIVMAYIDDREYDQAVALYRKYSGKKESFDEKIFIEIKNVTEQIKNDYLSEDIDYNFAKGQLGSLNDFDITGLDLIIYDCARWIDKINTSRENYQDGKTYYELGDYDRALEKYGLVLEEDSRYYDRAGV
;
A
#
# COMPACT_ATOMS: atom_id res chain seq x y z
N MET A 1 25.76 12.51 41.49
CA MET A 1 24.35 12.26 41.90
C MET A 1 23.57 11.55 40.76
N PHE A 2 22.25 11.39 40.85
CA PHE A 2 21.41 10.83 39.77
C PHE A 2 20.24 11.77 39.44
N CYS A 3 19.80 11.78 38.19
CA CYS A 3 18.71 12.63 37.70
C CYS A 3 17.35 12.09 38.15
N THR A 4 16.59 12.88 38.92
CA THR A 4 15.24 12.52 39.40
C THR A 4 14.20 12.33 38.31
N ASN A 5 14.45 12.81 37.08
CA ASN A 5 13.53 12.71 35.95
C ASN A 5 13.84 11.53 35.00
N CYS A 6 15.07 11.01 34.96
CA CYS A 6 15.45 9.95 33.99
C CYS A 6 16.44 8.89 34.53
N GLY A 7 16.84 8.94 35.80
CA GLY A 7 17.73 7.95 36.42
C GLY A 7 19.21 8.01 36.02
N ASN A 8 19.59 8.75 34.97
CA ASN A 8 21.00 8.87 34.56
C ASN A 8 21.90 9.53 35.62
N LYS A 9 23.18 9.14 35.66
CA LYS A 9 24.19 9.76 36.53
C LYS A 9 24.40 11.22 36.13
N LEU A 10 24.67 12.06 37.13
CA LEU A 10 25.00 13.48 37.01
C LEU A 10 26.29 13.75 37.80
N GLU A 11 27.17 14.58 37.24
CA GLU A 11 28.33 15.12 37.95
C GLU A 11 27.93 16.33 38.81
N GLU A 12 28.76 16.70 39.78
CA GLU A 12 28.36 17.65 40.83
C GLU A 12 28.24 19.11 40.35
N THR A 13 28.82 19.42 39.20
CA THR A 13 28.76 20.74 38.54
C THR A 13 27.69 20.85 37.46
N ASP A 14 26.98 19.77 37.13
CA ASP A 14 25.93 19.77 36.11
C ASP A 14 24.76 20.64 36.55
N LYS A 15 24.39 21.63 35.74
CA LYS A 15 23.20 22.50 35.99
C LYS A 15 21.92 21.94 35.38
N PHE A 16 22.06 21.05 34.40
CA PHE A 16 21.00 20.38 33.66
C PHE A 16 21.47 18.96 33.30
N CYS A 17 20.56 18.00 33.26
CA CYS A 17 20.87 16.63 32.83
C CYS A 17 21.16 16.59 31.32
N ILE A 18 22.38 16.22 30.92
CA ILE A 18 22.78 16.12 29.51
C ILE A 18 21.93 15.14 28.68
N HIS A 19 21.30 14.15 29.32
CA HIS A 19 20.48 13.13 28.65
C HIS A 19 19.00 13.48 28.47
N CYS A 20 18.47 14.47 29.21
CA CYS A 20 17.03 14.80 29.15
C CYS A 20 16.68 16.29 29.39
N GLY A 21 17.67 17.17 29.52
CA GLY A 21 17.49 18.63 29.64
C GLY A 21 16.91 19.16 30.96
N SER A 22 16.50 18.29 31.90
CA SER A 22 15.89 18.73 33.16
C SER A 22 16.91 19.42 34.08
N PRO A 23 16.57 20.55 34.73
CA PRO A 23 17.45 21.25 35.65
C PRO A 23 17.74 20.41 36.90
N THR A 24 18.93 20.61 37.48
CA THR A 24 19.37 19.93 38.70
C THR A 24 19.01 20.73 39.96
N SER A 25 18.55 20.06 41.01
CA SER A 25 18.07 20.72 42.23
C SER A 25 19.16 21.37 43.11
N ASN A 26 20.44 21.21 42.80
CA ASN A 26 21.56 21.56 43.70
C ASN A 26 22.16 22.97 43.47
N HIS A 27 21.46 23.88 42.80
CA HIS A 27 21.87 25.28 42.67
C HIS A 27 20.92 26.22 43.42
N GLN A 28 21.20 26.40 44.71
CA GLN A 28 20.66 27.47 45.55
C GLN A 28 21.82 28.39 45.95
N PRO A 29 21.93 29.61 45.41
CA PRO A 29 22.92 30.58 45.85
C PRO A 29 22.60 31.12 47.25
N ASP A 30 23.62 31.30 48.09
CA ASP A 30 23.48 31.86 49.43
C ASP A 30 23.02 33.33 49.41
N ALA A 31 22.28 33.72 50.46
CA ALA A 31 21.75 35.07 50.63
C ALA A 31 22.46 35.85 51.75
N PRO A 32 22.84 37.12 51.51
CA PRO A 32 23.07 38.09 52.58
C PRO A 32 21.75 38.73 53.08
N ARG A 33 21.77 39.30 54.30
CA ARG A 33 20.67 40.03 54.95
C ARG A 33 21.19 41.36 55.55
N LEU A 34 20.26 42.17 56.09
CA LEU A 34 20.42 43.55 56.60
C LEU A 34 20.67 44.57 55.46
N GLY A 35 20.14 45.80 55.45
CA GLY A 35 19.19 46.52 56.33
C GLY A 35 18.99 47.96 55.81
N ASP A 36 18.08 48.81 56.31
CA ASP A 36 16.99 48.60 57.28
C ASP A 36 15.91 49.72 57.17
N SER A 37 15.12 49.98 58.23
CA SER A 37 13.96 50.89 58.29
C SER A 37 14.25 52.39 58.14
N HIS A 38 13.36 53.12 57.43
CA HIS A 38 12.90 54.47 57.81
C HIS A 38 11.54 54.83 57.17
N SER A 39 10.90 55.93 57.61
CA SER A 39 9.48 56.27 57.33
C SER A 39 9.27 57.78 57.05
N LEU A 40 8.10 58.11 56.44
CA LEU A 40 7.59 59.45 56.05
C LEU A 40 8.33 60.06 54.83
N THR A 41 7.72 60.91 53.96
CA THR A 41 6.42 61.61 53.97
C THR A 41 5.82 61.70 52.54
N GLU A 42 4.60 62.23 52.38
CA GLU A 42 3.91 62.48 51.09
C GLU A 42 4.53 63.60 50.24
N GLU A 43 4.35 63.53 48.91
CA GLU A 43 3.77 64.67 48.14
C GLU A 43 3.03 64.17 46.87
N LYS A 44 2.04 64.94 46.39
CA LYS A 44 1.25 64.68 45.17
C LYS A 44 1.85 65.37 43.94
N ILE A 45 1.69 64.76 42.75
CA ILE A 45 1.26 65.48 41.52
C ILE A 45 0.22 64.61 40.78
N ASP A 46 -0.82 65.25 40.24
CA ASP A 46 -1.99 64.61 39.62
C ASP A 46 -1.91 64.49 38.08
N GLN A 47 -2.32 63.33 37.54
CA GLN A 47 -3.02 63.09 36.25
C GLN A 47 -2.28 63.37 34.90
N ALA A 48 -2.44 62.55 33.83
CA ALA A 48 -3.23 61.32 33.58
C ALA A 48 -2.39 60.28 32.76
N ILE A 49 -2.80 59.42 31.79
CA ILE A 49 -3.97 59.25 30.88
C ILE A 49 -4.29 57.74 30.67
N ILE A 50 -5.59 57.45 30.46
CA ILE A 50 -6.30 56.35 29.75
C ILE A 50 -5.44 55.49 28.75
N PRO A 51 -5.67 54.16 28.48
CA PRO A 51 -6.72 53.20 28.95
C PRO A 51 -6.22 51.82 29.50
N MET A 52 -7.20 50.98 29.89
CA MET A 52 -7.09 49.55 30.28
C MET A 52 -6.18 48.65 29.41
N LYS A 53 -5.42 47.73 30.04
CA LYS A 53 -4.64 46.68 29.35
C LYS A 53 -5.15 45.25 29.60
N ARG A 54 -6.20 44.90 28.85
CA ARG A 54 -6.74 43.56 28.44
C ARG A 54 -6.42 42.28 29.26
N LYS A 55 -7.50 41.55 29.58
CA LYS A 55 -7.55 40.12 30.00
C LYS A 55 -6.66 39.20 29.13
N LYS A 56 -6.02 38.20 29.74
CA LYS A 56 -5.11 37.23 29.08
C LYS A 56 -5.78 36.51 27.89
N ARG A 57 -5.31 36.74 26.65
CA ARG A 57 -5.83 36.11 25.40
C ARG A 57 -4.93 34.99 24.83
N ILE A 58 -3.97 34.48 25.59
CA ILE A 58 -2.93 33.55 25.08
C ILE A 58 -3.43 32.10 24.96
N ILE A 59 -4.31 31.66 25.86
CA ILE A 59 -4.85 30.28 25.92
C ILE A 59 -5.46 29.80 24.58
N PRO A 60 -6.38 30.54 23.91
CA PRO A 60 -6.95 30.07 22.63
C PRO A 60 -5.94 29.99 21.48
N ILE A 61 -4.83 30.75 21.55
CA ILE A 61 -3.79 30.70 20.51
C ILE A 61 -3.00 29.39 20.62
N ILE A 62 -2.62 29.00 21.84
CA ILE A 62 -1.92 27.72 22.09
C ILE A 62 -2.84 26.54 21.74
N ALA A 63 -4.12 26.60 22.10
CA ALA A 63 -5.10 25.58 21.72
C ALA A 63 -5.28 25.46 20.20
N GLY A 64 -5.35 26.59 19.48
CA GLY A 64 -5.46 26.62 18.01
C GLY A 64 -4.19 26.12 17.29
N ILE A 65 -3.00 26.38 17.84
CA ILE A 65 -1.75 25.83 17.31
C ILE A 65 -1.70 24.31 17.55
N LEU A 66 -2.10 23.83 18.73
CA LEU A 66 -2.17 22.40 19.03
C LEU A 66 -3.14 21.65 18.10
N THR A 67 -4.36 22.18 17.86
CA THR A 67 -5.28 21.54 16.91
C THR A 67 -4.75 21.61 15.48
N LEU A 68 -4.10 22.70 15.05
CA LEU A 68 -3.49 22.78 13.72
C LEU A 68 -2.32 21.80 13.55
N VAL A 69 -1.48 21.61 14.57
CA VAL A 69 -0.41 20.59 14.57
C VAL A 69 -0.98 19.17 14.55
N VAL A 70 -2.05 18.88 15.30
CA VAL A 70 -2.72 17.57 15.26
C VAL A 70 -3.40 17.31 13.92
N LEU A 71 -4.02 18.33 13.30
CA LEU A 71 -4.63 18.21 11.98
C LEU A 71 -3.59 18.00 10.87
N VAL A 72 -2.52 18.80 10.83
CA VAL A 72 -1.45 18.67 9.82
C VAL A 72 -0.65 17.38 10.03
N GLY A 73 -0.30 17.05 11.27
CA GLY A 73 0.42 15.82 11.62
C GLY A 73 -0.42 14.57 11.37
N GLY A 74 -1.71 14.58 11.71
CA GLY A 74 -2.66 13.51 11.41
C GLY A 74 -2.85 13.31 9.91
N MET A 75 -3.07 14.39 9.14
CA MET A 75 -3.19 14.35 7.68
C MET A 75 -1.91 13.78 7.04
N SER A 76 -0.74 14.25 7.46
CA SER A 76 0.54 13.77 6.93
C SER A 76 0.77 12.29 7.25
N SER A 77 0.44 11.87 8.48
CA SER A 77 0.55 10.47 8.91
C SER A 77 -0.40 9.56 8.14
N PHE A 78 -1.64 10.00 7.90
CA PHE A 78 -2.63 9.28 7.09
C PHE A 78 -2.20 9.12 5.62
N LEU A 79 -1.65 10.18 5.02
CA LEU A 79 -1.11 10.13 3.65
C LEU A 79 0.11 9.20 3.52
N LEU A 80 1.02 9.22 4.50
CA LEU A 80 2.15 8.29 4.56
C LEU A 80 1.70 6.85 4.78
N TYR A 81 0.69 6.63 5.64
CA TYR A 81 0.07 5.31 5.86
C TYR A 81 -0.53 4.78 4.57
N ARG A 82 -1.34 5.56 3.83
CA ARG A 82 -1.92 5.10 2.56
C ARG A 82 -0.83 4.79 1.53
N LYS A 83 0.13 5.70 1.35
CA LYS A 83 1.25 5.53 0.41
C LYS A 83 2.10 4.29 0.70
N HIS A 84 2.18 3.84 1.95
CA HIS A 84 2.84 2.57 2.28
C HIS A 84 2.12 1.38 1.63
N PHE A 85 0.79 1.27 1.77
CA PHE A 85 0.00 0.20 1.16
C PHE A 85 -0.01 0.27 -0.36
N ASP A 86 -0.20 1.46 -0.92
CA ASP A 86 -0.15 1.72 -2.37
C ASP A 86 1.17 1.16 -2.96
N LYS A 87 2.30 1.38 -2.25
CA LYS A 87 3.64 0.84 -2.58
C LYS A 87 3.80 -0.67 -2.35
N GLN A 88 3.16 -1.27 -1.33
CA GLN A 88 3.25 -2.73 -1.18
C GLN A 88 2.53 -3.44 -2.34
N ALA A 89 1.44 -2.87 -2.84
CA ALA A 89 0.79 -3.40 -4.04
C ALA A 89 1.67 -3.30 -5.28
N ASP A 90 2.39 -2.18 -5.48
CA ASP A 90 3.37 -2.04 -6.57
C ASP A 90 4.44 -3.16 -6.55
N ILE A 91 4.88 -3.59 -5.36
CA ILE A 91 5.90 -4.65 -5.23
C ILE A 91 5.29 -6.05 -5.47
N VAL A 92 4.03 -6.29 -5.07
CA VAL A 92 3.33 -7.54 -5.43
C VAL A 92 3.19 -7.63 -6.95
N MET A 93 2.88 -6.53 -7.64
CA MET A 93 2.78 -6.51 -9.10
C MET A 93 4.13 -6.74 -9.79
N ALA A 94 5.21 -6.11 -9.33
CA ALA A 94 6.54 -6.38 -9.86
C ALA A 94 6.92 -7.87 -9.79
N TYR A 95 6.61 -8.55 -8.68
CA TYR A 95 6.80 -10.01 -8.58
C TYR A 95 5.87 -10.83 -9.49
N ILE A 96 4.68 -10.33 -9.85
CA ILE A 96 3.80 -10.99 -10.84
C ILE A 96 4.38 -10.81 -12.26
N ASP A 97 4.86 -9.61 -12.59
CA ASP A 97 5.46 -9.28 -13.89
C ASP A 97 6.75 -10.09 -14.13
N ASP A 98 7.60 -10.20 -13.11
CA ASP A 98 8.81 -11.05 -13.11
C ASP A 98 8.49 -12.56 -12.97
N ARG A 99 7.21 -12.92 -12.73
CA ARG A 99 6.69 -14.29 -12.51
C ARG A 99 7.23 -15.01 -11.27
N GLU A 100 7.68 -14.26 -10.27
CA GLU A 100 8.08 -14.73 -8.94
C GLU A 100 6.85 -14.93 -8.02
N TYR A 101 5.85 -15.72 -8.47
CA TYR A 101 4.54 -15.84 -7.82
C TYR A 101 4.59 -16.20 -6.33
N ASP A 102 5.52 -17.08 -5.91
CA ASP A 102 5.72 -17.41 -4.49
C ASP A 102 5.99 -16.16 -3.63
N GLN A 103 6.79 -15.23 -4.14
CA GLN A 103 7.13 -13.97 -3.46
C GLN A 103 5.95 -12.99 -3.49
N ALA A 104 5.24 -12.93 -4.62
CA ALA A 104 4.03 -12.12 -4.76
C ALA A 104 2.93 -12.57 -3.79
N VAL A 105 2.64 -13.87 -3.71
CA VAL A 105 1.66 -14.49 -2.80
C VAL A 105 2.08 -14.33 -1.34
N ALA A 106 3.35 -14.54 -1.00
CA ALA A 106 3.84 -14.32 0.37
C ALA A 106 3.73 -12.86 0.80
N LEU A 107 3.99 -11.90 -0.09
CA LEU A 107 3.82 -10.48 0.16
C LEU A 107 2.34 -10.08 0.22
N TYR A 108 1.48 -10.64 -0.64
CA TYR A 108 0.03 -10.43 -0.59
C TYR A 108 -0.54 -10.89 0.75
N ARG A 109 -0.32 -12.15 1.15
CA ARG A 109 -0.80 -12.71 2.43
C ARG A 109 -0.28 -11.95 3.65
N LYS A 110 0.87 -11.26 3.54
CA LYS A 110 1.40 -10.37 4.59
C LYS A 110 0.63 -9.04 4.74
N TYR A 111 -0.06 -8.55 3.72
CA TYR A 111 -0.78 -7.26 3.74
C TYR A 111 -2.29 -7.34 3.51
N SER A 112 -2.79 -8.49 3.03
CA SER A 112 -4.21 -8.80 2.82
C SER A 112 -5.08 -8.43 4.03
N GLY A 113 -6.24 -7.83 3.77
CA GLY A 113 -7.24 -7.44 4.77
C GLY A 113 -6.83 -6.28 5.70
N LYS A 114 -5.59 -5.78 5.63
CA LYS A 114 -5.13 -4.66 6.46
C LYS A 114 -5.51 -3.30 5.88
N LYS A 115 -5.78 -3.23 4.57
CA LYS A 115 -6.37 -2.06 3.92
C LYS A 115 -7.06 -2.46 2.62
N GLU A 116 -8.38 -2.32 2.61
CA GLU A 116 -9.28 -2.40 1.44
C GLU A 116 -8.68 -1.92 0.10
N SER A 117 -8.03 -0.74 0.03
CA SER A 117 -7.47 -0.22 -1.23
C SER A 117 -6.15 -0.88 -1.68
N PHE A 118 -5.56 -1.74 -0.85
CA PHE A 118 -4.52 -2.69 -1.25
C PHE A 118 -5.17 -3.92 -1.88
N ASP A 119 -6.16 -4.52 -1.18
CA ASP A 119 -6.88 -5.70 -1.66
C ASP A 119 -7.62 -5.45 -2.98
N GLU A 120 -8.30 -4.31 -3.11
CA GLU A 120 -8.96 -3.83 -4.33
C GLU A 120 -7.98 -3.69 -5.50
N LYS A 121 -6.79 -3.12 -5.26
CA LYS A 121 -5.77 -2.95 -6.30
C LYS A 121 -5.23 -4.30 -6.77
N ILE A 122 -4.90 -5.22 -5.85
CA ILE A 122 -4.42 -6.56 -6.23
C ILE A 122 -5.50 -7.35 -6.98
N PHE A 123 -6.77 -7.25 -6.58
CA PHE A 123 -7.89 -7.86 -7.31
C PHE A 123 -8.02 -7.32 -8.75
N ILE A 124 -7.95 -5.99 -8.93
CA ILE A 124 -8.02 -5.35 -10.26
C ILE A 124 -6.87 -5.81 -11.15
N GLU A 125 -5.64 -5.79 -10.63
CA GLU A 125 -4.46 -6.07 -11.46
C GLU A 125 -4.31 -7.56 -11.78
N ILE A 126 -4.60 -8.49 -10.85
CA ILE A 126 -4.58 -9.93 -11.20
C ILE A 126 -5.71 -10.27 -12.18
N LYS A 127 -6.87 -9.58 -12.11
CA LYS A 127 -7.90 -9.67 -13.15
C LYS A 127 -7.38 -9.19 -14.51
N ASN A 128 -6.61 -8.09 -14.54
CA ASN A 128 -5.98 -7.60 -15.78
C ASN A 128 -5.00 -8.63 -16.35
N VAL A 129 -4.12 -9.21 -15.52
CA VAL A 129 -3.17 -10.26 -15.93
C VAL A 129 -3.90 -11.54 -16.39
N THR A 130 -5.03 -11.89 -15.77
CA THR A 130 -5.86 -13.04 -16.17
C THR A 130 -6.44 -12.87 -17.58
N GLU A 131 -6.89 -11.66 -17.93
CA GLU A 131 -7.34 -11.34 -19.28
C GLU A 131 -6.14 -11.16 -20.26
N GLN A 132 -4.96 -10.76 -19.79
CA GLN A 132 -3.75 -10.76 -20.62
C GLN A 132 -3.34 -12.19 -21.01
N ILE A 133 -3.21 -13.13 -20.05
CA ILE A 133 -2.86 -14.53 -20.31
C ILE A 133 -3.79 -15.16 -21.36
N LYS A 134 -5.08 -14.81 -21.32
CA LYS A 134 -6.09 -15.22 -22.31
C LYS A 134 -5.80 -14.70 -23.72
N ASN A 135 -5.40 -13.43 -23.85
CA ASN A 135 -5.07 -12.79 -25.12
C ASN A 135 -3.72 -13.29 -25.67
N ASP A 136 -2.70 -13.38 -24.82
CA ASP A 136 -1.36 -13.90 -25.16
C ASP A 136 -1.43 -15.37 -25.62
N TYR A 137 -2.37 -16.16 -25.07
CA TYR A 137 -2.65 -17.52 -25.55
C TYR A 137 -3.43 -17.53 -26.88
N LEU A 138 -4.33 -16.56 -27.10
CA LEU A 138 -5.08 -16.44 -28.36
C LEU A 138 -4.18 -16.08 -29.54
N SER A 139 -3.21 -15.18 -29.33
CA SER A 139 -2.20 -14.80 -30.34
C SER A 139 -1.14 -15.90 -30.61
N GLU A 140 -1.01 -16.86 -29.69
CA GLU A 140 0.10 -17.84 -29.57
C GLU A 140 1.46 -17.21 -29.16
N ASP A 141 1.44 -16.10 -28.42
CA ASP A 141 2.63 -15.59 -27.74
C ASP A 141 3.02 -16.47 -26.53
N ILE A 142 2.07 -17.24 -25.98
CA ILE A 142 2.31 -18.31 -24.98
C ILE A 142 1.60 -19.63 -25.32
N ASP A 143 2.15 -20.75 -24.86
CA ASP A 143 1.54 -22.08 -25.01
C ASP A 143 0.50 -22.41 -23.92
N TYR A 144 -0.28 -23.45 -24.17
CA TYR A 144 -1.35 -23.93 -23.28
C TYR A 144 -0.86 -24.23 -21.85
N ASN A 145 0.25 -24.95 -21.69
CA ASN A 145 0.76 -25.34 -20.36
C ASN A 145 1.27 -24.12 -19.60
N PHE A 146 1.94 -23.20 -20.29
CA PHE A 146 2.40 -21.95 -19.70
C PHE A 146 1.22 -21.06 -19.25
N ALA A 147 0.17 -20.95 -20.07
CA ALA A 147 -1.04 -20.21 -19.71
C ALA A 147 -1.76 -20.83 -18.50
N LYS A 148 -2.01 -22.14 -18.50
CA LYS A 148 -2.64 -22.86 -17.37
C LYS A 148 -1.79 -22.80 -16.09
N GLY A 149 -0.46 -22.86 -16.20
CA GLY A 149 0.48 -22.73 -15.08
C GLY A 149 0.46 -21.35 -14.43
N GLN A 150 0.42 -20.28 -15.23
CA GLN A 150 0.24 -18.91 -14.71
C GLN A 150 -1.12 -18.76 -14.01
N LEU A 151 -2.22 -19.22 -14.64
CA LEU A 151 -3.56 -19.14 -14.04
C LEU A 151 -3.66 -19.90 -12.71
N GLY A 152 -3.02 -21.07 -12.59
CA GLY A 152 -2.88 -21.78 -11.31
C GLY A 152 -2.16 -20.95 -10.25
N SER A 153 -1.02 -20.36 -10.61
CA SER A 153 -0.21 -19.51 -9.72
C SER A 153 -0.93 -18.23 -9.27
N LEU A 154 -1.82 -17.69 -10.12
CA LEU A 154 -2.70 -16.56 -9.77
C LEU A 154 -3.85 -16.98 -8.83
N ASN A 155 -4.29 -18.24 -8.88
CA ASN A 155 -5.31 -18.76 -7.97
C ASN A 155 -4.80 -18.91 -6.53
N ASP A 156 -3.50 -19.15 -6.34
CA ASP A 156 -2.87 -19.28 -5.01
C ASP A 156 -2.91 -17.99 -4.17
N PHE A 157 -3.32 -16.85 -4.74
CA PHE A 157 -3.61 -15.64 -3.97
C PHE A 157 -4.87 -15.78 -3.08
N ASP A 158 -5.78 -16.73 -3.37
CA ASP A 158 -7.00 -17.02 -2.58
C ASP A 158 -7.91 -15.79 -2.39
N ILE A 159 -8.17 -15.05 -3.47
CA ILE A 159 -8.97 -13.83 -3.47
C ILE A 159 -10.40 -14.12 -3.93
N THR A 160 -11.36 -13.94 -3.02
CA THR A 160 -12.80 -14.13 -3.28
C THR A 160 -13.30 -13.40 -4.53
N GLY A 161 -13.91 -14.13 -5.46
CA GLY A 161 -14.48 -13.61 -6.70
C GLY A 161 -13.49 -13.52 -7.87
N LEU A 162 -12.19 -13.71 -7.61
CA LEU A 162 -11.15 -13.84 -8.64
C LEU A 162 -11.01 -15.30 -9.09
N ASP A 163 -11.26 -16.25 -8.18
CA ASP A 163 -11.37 -17.69 -8.42
C ASP A 163 -12.27 -18.03 -9.62
N LEU A 164 -13.45 -17.41 -9.69
CA LEU A 164 -14.41 -17.59 -10.79
C LEU A 164 -13.87 -17.04 -12.12
N ILE A 165 -13.17 -15.90 -12.09
CA ILE A 165 -12.60 -15.25 -13.29
C ILE A 165 -11.43 -16.08 -13.84
N ILE A 166 -10.55 -16.57 -12.97
CA ILE A 166 -9.44 -17.46 -13.31
C ILE A 166 -9.97 -18.79 -13.85
N TYR A 167 -10.99 -19.38 -13.21
CA TYR A 167 -11.62 -20.61 -13.67
C TYR A 167 -12.26 -20.46 -15.06
N ASP A 168 -13.03 -19.40 -15.30
CA ASP A 168 -13.67 -19.19 -16.60
C ASP A 168 -12.65 -18.88 -17.71
N CYS A 169 -11.57 -18.14 -17.40
CA CYS A 169 -10.44 -17.97 -18.31
C CYS A 169 -9.77 -19.32 -18.61
N ALA A 170 -9.42 -20.09 -17.58
CA ALA A 170 -8.78 -21.39 -17.73
C ALA A 170 -9.62 -22.39 -18.54
N ARG A 171 -10.95 -22.35 -18.39
CA ARG A 171 -11.92 -23.18 -19.12
C ARG A 171 -12.11 -22.74 -20.57
N TRP A 172 -12.00 -21.43 -20.85
CA TRP A 172 -12.00 -20.90 -22.22
C TRP A 172 -10.71 -21.29 -22.95
N ILE A 173 -9.56 -21.26 -22.27
CA ILE A 173 -8.28 -21.76 -22.81
C ILE A 173 -8.38 -23.25 -23.17
N ASP A 174 -9.03 -24.08 -22.36
CA ASP A 174 -9.30 -25.50 -22.68
C ASP A 174 -10.15 -25.66 -23.95
N LYS A 175 -11.21 -24.86 -24.09
CA LYS A 175 -12.09 -24.84 -25.28
C LYS A 175 -11.29 -24.49 -26.54
N ILE A 176 -10.46 -23.47 -26.50
CA ILE A 176 -9.63 -23.02 -27.62
C ILE A 176 -8.50 -24.03 -27.91
N ASN A 177 -7.88 -24.65 -26.91
CA ASN A 177 -6.92 -25.75 -27.13
C ASN A 177 -7.57 -26.92 -27.89
N THR A 178 -8.78 -27.31 -27.50
CA THR A 178 -9.55 -28.38 -28.16
C THR A 178 -9.86 -28.04 -29.63
N SER A 179 -10.16 -26.77 -29.94
CA SER A 179 -10.30 -26.27 -31.33
C SER A 179 -9.02 -26.48 -32.15
N ARG A 180 -7.87 -26.08 -31.58
CA ARG A 180 -6.56 -26.20 -32.23
C ARG A 180 -6.15 -27.66 -32.46
N GLU A 181 -6.42 -28.54 -31.50
CA GLU A 181 -6.23 -29.98 -31.65
C GLU A 181 -7.10 -30.57 -32.78
N ASN A 182 -8.39 -30.20 -32.84
CA ASN A 182 -9.26 -30.60 -33.95
C ASN A 182 -8.76 -30.09 -35.31
N TYR A 183 -8.22 -28.89 -35.39
CA TYR A 183 -7.60 -28.38 -36.63
C TYR A 183 -6.39 -29.21 -37.07
N GLN A 184 -5.48 -29.58 -36.15
CA GLN A 184 -4.31 -30.39 -36.48
C GLN A 184 -4.68 -31.84 -36.85
N ASP A 185 -5.68 -32.42 -36.18
CA ASP A 185 -6.26 -33.72 -36.56
C ASP A 185 -6.86 -33.67 -37.97
N GLY A 186 -7.67 -32.64 -38.27
CA GLY A 186 -8.29 -32.46 -39.59
C GLY A 186 -7.25 -32.32 -40.70
N LYS A 187 -6.18 -31.56 -40.43
CA LYS A 187 -5.01 -31.44 -41.30
C LYS A 187 -4.29 -32.78 -41.50
N THR A 188 -4.12 -33.56 -40.44
CA THR A 188 -3.48 -34.89 -40.50
C THR A 188 -4.30 -35.87 -41.34
N TYR A 189 -5.62 -35.91 -41.17
CA TYR A 189 -6.50 -36.73 -42.02
C TYR A 189 -6.49 -36.27 -43.48
N TYR A 190 -6.45 -34.96 -43.73
CA TYR A 190 -6.34 -34.40 -45.09
C TYR A 190 -5.04 -34.82 -45.79
N GLU A 191 -3.90 -34.75 -45.09
CA GLU A 191 -2.58 -35.17 -45.61
C GLU A 191 -2.51 -36.70 -45.87
N LEU A 192 -3.33 -37.50 -45.17
CA LEU A 192 -3.51 -38.94 -45.40
C LEU A 192 -4.55 -39.27 -46.48
N GLY A 193 -5.32 -38.29 -46.98
CA GLY A 193 -6.40 -38.47 -47.95
C GLY A 193 -7.72 -38.98 -47.38
N ASP A 194 -7.89 -39.00 -46.05
CA ASP A 194 -9.14 -39.36 -45.35
C ASP A 194 -10.02 -38.11 -45.22
N TYR A 195 -10.52 -37.63 -46.36
CA TYR A 195 -11.19 -36.33 -46.45
C TYR A 195 -12.49 -36.25 -45.63
N ASP A 196 -13.19 -37.36 -45.42
CA ASP A 196 -14.41 -37.39 -44.60
C ASP A 196 -14.10 -37.05 -43.14
N ARG A 197 -13.05 -37.67 -42.56
CA ARG A 197 -12.58 -37.33 -41.20
C ARG A 197 -11.89 -35.99 -41.11
N ALA A 198 -11.25 -35.53 -42.19
CA ALA A 198 -10.72 -34.17 -42.25
C ALA A 198 -11.85 -33.13 -42.10
N LEU A 199 -12.94 -33.31 -42.83
CA LEU A 199 -14.13 -32.43 -42.76
C LEU A 199 -14.85 -32.53 -41.41
N GLU A 200 -15.01 -33.74 -40.85
CA GLU A 200 -15.55 -33.93 -39.49
C GLU A 200 -14.74 -33.12 -38.47
N LYS A 201 -13.41 -33.20 -38.52
CA LYS A 201 -12.52 -32.53 -37.58
C LYS A 201 -12.43 -31.02 -37.78
N TYR A 202 -12.41 -30.54 -39.02
CA TYR A 202 -12.50 -29.10 -39.31
C TYR A 202 -13.83 -28.51 -38.83
N GLY A 203 -14.94 -29.23 -38.94
CA GLY A 203 -16.25 -28.85 -38.39
C GLY A 203 -16.34 -28.77 -36.86
N LEU A 204 -15.27 -29.10 -36.14
CA LEU A 204 -15.14 -28.97 -34.68
C LEU A 204 -14.16 -27.85 -34.27
N VAL A 205 -13.65 -27.07 -35.23
CA VAL A 205 -12.88 -25.83 -35.01
C VAL A 205 -13.86 -24.70 -34.70
N LEU A 206 -13.50 -23.80 -33.79
CA LEU A 206 -14.44 -22.88 -33.14
C LEU A 206 -14.24 -21.44 -33.64
N GLU A 207 -15.33 -20.70 -33.89
CA GLU A 207 -15.30 -19.31 -34.39
C GLU A 207 -14.45 -18.38 -33.50
N GLU A 208 -14.43 -18.65 -32.19
CA GLU A 208 -13.64 -17.89 -31.21
C GLU A 208 -12.13 -18.15 -31.31
N ASP A 209 -11.70 -19.22 -32.00
CA ASP A 209 -10.32 -19.52 -32.38
C ASP A 209 -10.08 -19.08 -33.85
N SER A 210 -10.43 -17.82 -34.13
CA SER A 210 -10.52 -17.24 -35.49
C SER A 210 -9.28 -17.44 -36.36
N ARG A 211 -8.09 -17.55 -35.75
CA ARG A 211 -6.83 -17.87 -36.43
C ARG A 211 -6.85 -19.22 -37.17
N TYR A 212 -7.65 -20.17 -36.71
CA TYR A 212 -7.82 -21.50 -37.30
C TYR A 212 -9.20 -21.72 -37.92
N TYR A 213 -10.24 -21.05 -37.45
CA TYR A 213 -11.59 -21.15 -38.03
C TYR A 213 -11.60 -20.84 -39.53
N ASP A 214 -11.09 -19.67 -39.93
CA ASP A 214 -10.94 -19.26 -41.34
C ASP A 214 -10.09 -20.24 -42.18
N ARG A 215 -9.19 -20.99 -41.52
CA ARG A 215 -8.30 -21.97 -42.16
C ARG A 215 -8.89 -23.37 -42.25
N ALA A 216 -9.90 -23.67 -41.42
CA ALA A 216 -10.66 -24.92 -41.45
C ALA A 216 -11.64 -24.92 -42.64
N GLY A 217 -12.03 -23.73 -43.13
CA GLY A 217 -12.89 -23.56 -44.30
C GLY A 217 -14.38 -23.82 -44.03
N VAL A 218 -14.84 -23.44 -42.83
CA VAL A 218 -16.18 -23.70 -42.27
C VAL A 218 -17.05 -22.43 -42.29
#